data_AF-A0A6I6DK06-F1
#
_entry.id   AF-A0A6I6DK06-F1
#
_cell.length_a   1.000
_cell.length_b   1.000
_cell.length_c   1.000
_cell.angle_alpha   90.00
_cell.angle_beta   90.00
_cell.angle_gamma   90.00
#
_symmetry.space_group_name_H-M   'P 1'
#
loop_
_entity.id
_entity.type
_entity.pdbx_description
1 polymer ?
#
loop_
_entity_poly.entity_id
_entity_poly.type
_entity_poly.pdbx_seq_one_letter_code
_entity_poly.pdbx_strand_id
1 'polypeptide(L)'
;MGQIIALVDIAFNLLIWLIIARAILSFVNHNPYQPIIRFIYDVTEPIMKPFRRLMPTAGGIDFSPIIAILAVQLVRMLVLDILSRIHF
;
A
#
# COMPACT_ATOMS: atom_id res chain seq x y z
N MET A 1 19.82 15.36 4.99
CA MET A 1 19.16 14.06 4.70
C MET A 1 17.94 13.73 5.56
N GLY A 2 17.80 14.24 6.79
CA GLY A 2 16.60 13.96 7.61
C GLY A 2 15.26 14.32 6.93
N GLN A 3 15.23 15.40 6.15
CA GLN A 3 14.04 15.75 5.33
C GLN A 3 13.73 14.71 4.25
N ILE A 4 14.74 14.12 3.61
CA ILE A 4 14.55 13.08 2.60
C ILE A 4 14.02 11.80 3.24
N ILE A 5 14.58 11.40 4.40
CA ILE A 5 14.08 10.27 5.18
C ILE A 5 12.62 10.49 5.56
N ALA A 6 12.27 11.69 6.04
CA ALA A 6 10.88 12.04 6.37
C ALA A 6 9.94 12.00 5.15
N LEU A 7 10.37 12.51 3.98
CA LEU A 7 9.57 12.46 2.77
C LEU A 7 9.34 11.03 2.28
N VAL A 8 10.37 10.19 2.32
CA VAL A 8 10.26 8.76 1.98
C VAL A 8 9.33 8.05 2.96
N ASP A 9 9.45 8.36 4.25
CA ASP A 9 8.59 7.80 5.27
C ASP A 9 7.11 8.18 5.06
N ILE A 10 6.84 9.47 4.81
CA ILE A 10 5.50 9.97 4.50
C ILE A 10 4.95 9.25 3.26
N ALA A 11 5.74 9.08 2.21
CA ALA A 11 5.31 8.38 0.99
C ALA A 11 4.88 6.93 1.27
N PHE A 12 5.66 6.19 2.06
CA PHE A 12 5.27 4.83 2.46
C PHE A 12 4.01 4.80 3.33
N ASN A 13 3.86 5.73 4.28
CA ASN A 13 2.65 5.81 5.11
C ASN A 13 1.41 6.14 4.26
N LEU A 14 1.51 7.09 3.33
CA LEU A 14 0.43 7.41 2.39
C LEU A 14 0.03 6.18 1.59
N LEU A 15 1.00 5.40 1.10
CA LEU A 15 0.74 4.17 0.35
C LEU A 15 -0.01 3.13 1.18
N ILE A 16 0.39 2.93 2.45
CA ILE A 16 -0.31 2.05 3.40
C ILE A 16 -1.76 2.52 3.59
N TRP A 17 -1.97 3.82 3.82
CA TRP A 17 -3.31 4.39 3.96
C TRP A 17 -4.17 4.24 2.71
N LEU A 18 -3.59 4.35 1.51
CA LEU A 18 -4.30 4.10 0.26
C LEU A 18 -4.71 2.62 0.13
N ILE A 19 -3.86 1.67 0.54
CA ILE A 19 -4.20 0.24 0.56
C ILE A 19 -5.33 -0.03 1.56
N ILE A 20 -5.30 0.58 2.74
CA ILE A 20 -6.37 0.49 3.73
C ILE A 20 -7.68 1.08 3.15
N ALA A 21 -7.61 2.26 2.54
CA ALA A 21 -8.76 2.90 1.91
C ALA A 21 -9.35 2.00 0.82
N ARG A 22 -8.52 1.40 -0.04
CA ARG A 22 -8.94 0.41 -1.03
C ARG A 22 -9.61 -0.81 -0.41
N ALA A 23 -9.08 -1.33 0.69
CA ALA A 23 -9.67 -2.45 1.40
C ALA A 23 -11.07 -2.09 1.92
N ILE A 24 -11.22 -0.92 2.54
CA ILE A 24 -12.52 -0.41 2.99
C ILE A 24 -13.48 -0.25 1.80
N LEU A 25 -13.01 0.35 0.70
CA LEU A 25 -13.78 0.50 -0.54
C LEU A 25 -14.28 -0.86 -1.06
N SER A 26 -13.50 -1.93 -0.93
CA SER A 26 -13.95 -3.27 -1.36
C SER A 26 -15.15 -3.83 -0.56
N PHE A 27 -15.41 -3.32 0.65
CA PHE A 27 -16.55 -3.73 1.49
C PHE A 27 -17.78 -2.82 1.36
N VAL A 28 -17.66 -1.67 0.69
CA VAL A 28 -18.75 -0.70 0.55
C VAL A 28 -19.10 -0.47 -0.91
N ASN A 29 -20.39 -0.27 -1.20
CA ASN A 29 -20.80 0.11 -2.54
C ASN A 29 -20.33 1.54 -2.85
N HIS A 30 -19.61 1.71 -3.96
CA HIS A 30 -19.06 2.99 -4.36
C HIS A 30 -19.10 3.18 -5.88
N ASN A 31 -19.05 4.42 -6.36
CA ASN A 31 -19.03 4.70 -7.79
C ASN A 31 -17.58 4.66 -8.34
N PRO A 32 -17.20 3.65 -9.15
CA PRO A 32 -15.83 3.50 -9.65
C PRO A 32 -15.39 4.62 -10.62
N TYR A 33 -16.32 5.44 -11.10
CA TYR A 33 -16.00 6.57 -11.98
C TYR A 33 -15.56 7.83 -11.21
N GLN A 34 -15.66 7.84 -9.87
CA GLN A 34 -15.17 8.97 -9.07
C GLN A 34 -13.63 9.07 -9.18
N PRO A 35 -13.08 10.25 -9.52
CA PRO A 35 -11.63 10.41 -9.75
C PRO A 35 -10.77 9.95 -8.57
N ILE A 36 -11.18 10.24 -7.33
CA ILE A 36 -10.46 9.84 -6.13
C ILE A 36 -10.42 8.33 -5.94
N ILE A 37 -11.52 7.64 -6.24
CA ILE A 37 -11.60 6.17 -6.14
C ILE A 37 -10.69 5.57 -7.20
N ARG A 38 -10.80 6.02 -8.45
CA ARG A 38 -9.92 5.58 -9.53
C ARG A 38 -8.44 5.78 -9.18
N PHE A 39 -8.08 6.94 -8.65
CA PHE A 39 -6.72 7.22 -8.18
C PHE A 39 -6.25 6.22 -7.13
N ILE A 40 -7.06 5.92 -6.11
CA ILE A 40 -6.73 4.92 -5.08
C ILE A 40 -6.47 3.55 -5.72
N TYR A 41 -7.34 3.10 -6.62
CA TYR A 41 -7.15 1.82 -7.30
C TYR A 41 -5.90 1.82 -8.19
N ASP A 42 -5.69 2.84 -9.00
CA ASP A 42 -4.56 2.93 -9.94
C ASP A 42 -3.21 2.95 -9.22
N VAL A 43 -3.08 3.70 -8.12
CA VAL A 43 -1.84 3.79 -7.34
C VAL A 43 -1.55 2.48 -6.61
N THR A 44 -2.58 1.82 -6.09
CA THR A 44 -2.40 0.59 -5.29
C THR A 44 -2.34 -0.68 -6.13
N GLU A 45 -2.84 -0.68 -7.36
CA GLU A 45 -2.93 -1.88 -8.21
C GLU A 45 -1.61 -2.60 -8.47
N PRO A 46 -0.49 -1.92 -8.78
CA PRO A 46 0.79 -2.60 -9.01
C PRO A 46 1.26 -3.42 -7.80
N ILE A 47 0.92 -2.96 -6.59
CA ILE A 47 1.27 -3.63 -5.32
C ILE A 47 0.27 -4.74 -5.04
N MET A 48 -1.03 -4.46 -5.18
CA MET A 48 -2.09 -5.39 -4.85
C MET A 48 -2.18 -6.59 -5.81
N LYS A 49 -1.89 -6.38 -7.10
CA LYS A 49 -2.04 -7.39 -8.17
C LYS A 49 -1.21 -8.66 -7.94
N PRO A 50 0.08 -8.60 -7.56
CA PRO A 50 0.85 -9.79 -7.17
C PRO A 50 0.22 -10.55 -5.99
N PHE A 51 -0.18 -9.86 -4.93
CA PHE A 51 -0.74 -10.52 -3.73
C PHE A 51 -2.10 -11.18 -4.01
N ARG A 52 -2.94 -10.55 -4.84
CA ARG A 52 -4.21 -11.15 -5.30
C ARG A 52 -4.02 -12.43 -6.11
N ARG A 53 -2.90 -12.59 -6.81
CA ARG A 53 -2.59 -13.82 -7.56
C ARG A 53 -2.08 -14.95 -6.65
N LEU A 54 -1.43 -14.58 -5.54
CA LEU A 54 -0.85 -15.53 -4.59
C LEU A 54 -1.88 -16.03 -3.57
N MET A 55 -2.88 -15.22 -3.25
CA MET A 55 -3.92 -15.60 -2.29
C MET A 55 -5.14 -16.19 -3.03
N PRO A 56 -5.54 -17.45 -2.74
CA PRO A 56 -6.84 -17.93 -3.16
C PRO A 56 -7.91 -17.07 -2.46
N THR A 57 -8.90 -16.58 -3.21
CA THR A 57 -10.07 -15.90 -2.64
C THR A 57 -10.82 -16.87 -1.73
N ALA A 58 -10.52 -16.83 -0.43
CA ALA A 58 -11.19 -17.63 0.57
C ALA A 58 -12.57 -16.99 0.87
N GLY A 59 -13.64 -17.61 0.38
CA GLY A 59 -15.01 -17.22 0.76
C GLY A 59 -15.44 -15.81 0.35
N GLY A 60 -14.84 -15.22 -0.70
CA GLY A 60 -15.19 -13.89 -1.20
C GLY A 60 -14.59 -12.72 -0.41
N ILE A 61 -13.77 -12.99 0.61
CA ILE A 61 -13.04 -11.96 1.38
C ILE A 61 -11.63 -11.83 0.81
N ASP A 62 -11.26 -10.61 0.41
CA ASP A 62 -9.93 -10.31 -0.10
C ASP A 62 -8.97 -9.99 1.07
N PHE A 63 -8.14 -10.96 1.44
CA PHE A 63 -7.08 -10.79 2.45
C PHE A 63 -5.77 -10.21 1.88
N SER A 64 -5.70 -10.00 0.55
CA SER A 64 -4.51 -9.43 -0.08
C SER A 64 -4.10 -8.05 0.46
N PRO A 65 -4.99 -7.16 0.94
CA PRO A 65 -4.57 -5.87 1.52
C PRO A 65 -3.69 -6.05 2.76
N ILE A 66 -3.95 -7.05 3.60
CA ILE A 66 -3.18 -7.29 4.82
C ILE A 66 -1.74 -7.67 4.45
N ILE A 67 -1.59 -8.62 3.53
CA ILE A 67 -0.27 -9.08 3.08
C ILE A 67 0.46 -7.95 2.34
N ALA A 68 -0.25 -7.16 1.52
CA ALA A 68 0.31 -6.00 0.85
C ALA A 68 0.83 -4.96 1.85
N ILE A 69 0.07 -4.65 2.91
CA ILE A 69 0.50 -3.72 3.96
C ILE A 69 1.75 -4.25 4.66
N LEU A 70 1.78 -5.53 5.04
CA LEU A 70 2.96 -6.14 5.68
C LEU A 70 4.20 -6.06 4.79
N ALA A 71 4.06 -6.36 3.49
CA ALA A 71 5.15 -6.26 2.53
C ALA A 71 5.65 -4.82 2.38
N VAL A 72 4.74 -3.85 2.24
CA VAL A 72 5.09 -2.42 2.16
C VAL A 72 5.78 -1.95 3.44
N GLN A 73 5.33 -2.41 4.60
CA GLN A 73 5.91 -2.05 5.90
C GLN A 73 7.33 -2.63 6.06
N LEU A 74 7.57 -3.85 5.58
CA LEU A 74 8.90 -4.46 5.54
C LEU A 74 9.83 -3.67 4.61
N VAL A 75 9.37 -3.34 3.40
CA VAL A 75 10.15 -2.52 2.45
C VAL A 75 10.45 -1.14 3.04
N ARG A 76 9.48 -0.50 3.69
CA ARG A 76 9.66 0.78 4.39
C ARG A 76 10.77 0.68 5.41
N MET A 77 10.75 -0.33 6.28
CA MET A 77 11.80 -0.51 7.31
C MET A 77 13.19 -0.67 6.69
N LEU A 78 13.32 -1.52 5.66
CA LEU A 78 14.60 -1.73 4.97
C LEU A 78 15.11 -0.46 4.30
N VAL A 79 14.25 0.26 3.59
CA VAL A 79 14.63 1.49 2.88
C VAL A 79 15.06 2.57 3.86
N LEU A 80 14.31 2.79 4.95
CA LEU A 80 14.67 3.80 5.95
C LEU A 80 15.96 3.45 6.69
N ASP A 81 16.18 2.18 7.03
CA ASP A 81 17.44 1.70 7.62
C ASP A 81 18.62 1.94 6.66
N ILE A 82 18.52 1.53 5.40
CA ILE A 82 19.56 1.76 4.39
C ILE A 82 19.86 3.26 4.23
N LEU A 83 18.83 4.10 4.10
CA LEU A 83 18.99 5.56 3.96
C LEU A 83 19.67 6.18 5.19
N SER A 84 19.39 5.67 6.38
CA SER A 84 20.04 6.12 7.61
C SER A 84 21.51 5.69 7.69
N ARG A 85 21.84 4.47 7.20
CA ARG A 85 23.20 3.91 7.21
C ARG A 85 24.15 4.55 6.20
N ILE A 86 23.65 4.90 5.02
CA ILE A 86 24.45 5.58 3.97
C ILE A 86 24.97 6.96 4.44
N HIS A 87 24.39 7.50 5.51
CA HIS A 87 24.73 8.81 6.05
C HIS A 87 25.62 8.75 7.32
N PHE A 88 26.19 7.59 7.66
CA PHE A 88 27.30 7.48 8.62
C PHE A 88 28.65 7.52 7.88
#